data_AF-A0A7S3TRP5-F1
#
_entry.id   AF-A0A7S3TRP5-F1
#
_cell.length_a   1.000
_cell.length_b   1.000
_cell.length_c   1.000
_cell.angle_alpha   90.00
_cell.angle_beta   90.00
_cell.angle_gamma   90.00
#
_symmetry.space_group_name_H-M   'P 1'
#
loop_
_entity.id
_entity.type
_entity.pdbx_description
1 polymer ?
#
loop_
_entity_poly.entity_id
_entity_poly.type
_entity_poly.pdbx_seq_one_letter_code
_entity_poly.pdbx_strand_id
1 'polypeptide(L)'
;LRLQGDAFLTTVGSIMTDDFEQLVASSNLSNWMETLAIIATYSPESGDRYQALCEQLAERLEKEKFDIRSAVICYICAKNFPKTVSIWANTVVASQGSQKLALQDLVEKMAVLQEATQFNQADTLFNAKLTQYAEILANSGRLTAAMRYLCLLRDDASSSILRDRIYNSAPQQMSQMFPGRPPAFPFETTDIRIHYQPPAQPQPTHNYGGIPGGPCGAAPKV
;
A
#
# COMPACT_ATOMS: atom_id res chain seq x y z
N LEU A 1 -57.16 5.05 15.05
CA LEU A 1 -55.90 5.79 15.34
C LEU A 1 -55.06 5.78 14.07
N ARG A 2 -55.08 6.86 13.30
CA ARG A 2 -54.23 6.99 12.10
C ARG A 2 -52.81 7.31 12.56
N LEU A 3 -52.01 6.26 12.73
CA LEU A 3 -50.57 6.31 13.08
C LEU A 3 -49.71 6.36 11.81
N GLN A 4 -50.18 7.05 10.77
CA GLN A 4 -49.52 7.09 9.47
C GLN A 4 -48.78 8.43 9.36
N GLY A 5 -47.55 8.47 9.86
CA GLY A 5 -46.66 9.64 9.72
C GLY A 5 -45.77 9.99 10.91
N ASP A 6 -45.88 9.30 12.05
CA ASP A 6 -44.96 9.56 13.17
C ASP A 6 -43.61 8.86 12.92
N ALA A 7 -42.56 9.67 12.79
CA ALA A 7 -41.19 9.20 12.58
C ALA A 7 -40.76 8.23 13.68
N PHE A 8 -41.15 8.49 14.93
CA PHE A 8 -40.83 7.63 16.06
C PHE A 8 -41.46 6.25 15.92
N LEU A 9 -42.76 6.18 15.61
CA LEU A 9 -43.45 4.89 15.45
C LEU A 9 -42.96 4.10 14.25
N THR A 10 -42.51 4.79 13.20
CA THR A 10 -41.91 4.14 12.03
C THR A 10 -40.57 3.52 12.40
N THR A 11 -39.72 4.24 13.13
CA THR A 11 -38.45 3.72 13.67
C THR A 11 -38.67 2.52 14.59
N VAL A 12 -39.60 2.61 15.54
CA VAL A 12 -39.92 1.49 16.44
C VAL A 12 -40.46 0.28 15.66
N GLY A 13 -41.33 0.53 14.66
CA GLY A 13 -41.84 -0.51 13.76
C GLY A 13 -40.71 -1.23 13.05
N SER A 14 -39.78 -0.50 12.43
CA SER A 14 -38.61 -1.08 11.76
C SER A 14 -37.71 -1.89 12.69
N ILE A 15 -37.53 -1.47 13.95
CA ILE A 15 -36.78 -2.23 14.96
C ILE A 15 -37.52 -3.54 15.29
N MET A 16 -38.84 -3.49 15.47
CA MET A 16 -39.66 -4.66 15.77
C MET A 16 -39.71 -5.66 14.60
N THR A 17 -39.67 -5.18 13.36
CA THR A 17 -39.68 -6.01 12.15
C THR A 17 -38.29 -6.37 11.65
N ASP A 18 -37.23 -5.94 12.32
CA ASP A 18 -35.83 -6.10 11.90
C ASP A 18 -35.56 -5.60 10.46
N ASP A 19 -36.20 -4.48 10.07
CA ASP A 19 -36.04 -3.84 8.76
C ASP A 19 -35.20 -2.57 8.86
N PHE A 20 -33.89 -2.74 9.08
CA PHE A 20 -32.95 -1.62 9.17
C PHE A 20 -32.64 -0.99 7.81
N GLU A 21 -32.79 -1.70 6.70
CA GLU A 21 -32.53 -1.16 5.37
C GLU A 21 -33.55 -0.06 5.01
N GLN A 22 -34.84 -0.31 5.26
CA GLN A 22 -35.87 0.72 5.07
C GLN A 22 -35.74 1.86 6.07
N LEU A 23 -35.33 1.57 7.30
CA LEU A 23 -35.05 2.59 8.31
C LEU A 23 -33.94 3.52 7.83
N VAL A 24 -32.83 2.97 7.33
CA VAL A 24 -31.72 3.76 6.80
C VAL A 24 -32.09 4.46 5.51
N ALA A 25 -32.97 3.92 4.66
CA ALA A 25 -33.40 4.58 3.44
C ALA A 25 -34.34 5.78 3.70
N SER A 26 -35.20 5.68 4.71
CA SER A 26 -36.22 6.70 5.02
C SER A 26 -35.80 7.68 6.13
N SER A 27 -34.65 7.48 6.77
CA SER A 27 -34.21 8.31 7.89
C SER A 27 -33.90 9.75 7.47
N ASN A 28 -34.13 10.68 8.41
CA ASN A 28 -33.80 12.08 8.26
C ASN A 28 -32.29 12.31 8.46
N LEU A 29 -31.61 12.77 7.42
CA LEU A 29 -30.15 13.00 7.43
C LEU A 29 -29.70 14.14 8.34
N SER A 30 -30.60 14.97 8.86
CA SER A 30 -30.29 15.93 9.95
C SER A 30 -29.99 15.20 11.26
N ASN A 31 -30.65 14.07 11.51
CA ASN A 31 -30.54 13.25 12.71
C ASN A 31 -29.78 11.94 12.44
N TRP A 32 -28.80 11.96 11.53
CA TRP A 32 -28.05 10.77 11.14
C TRP A 32 -27.37 10.06 12.33
N MET A 33 -26.98 10.80 13.37
CA MET A 33 -26.39 10.21 14.59
C MET A 33 -27.39 9.32 15.34
N GLU A 34 -28.68 9.70 15.37
CA GLU A 34 -29.73 8.86 15.96
C GLU A 34 -29.89 7.57 15.15
N THR A 35 -29.89 7.68 13.83
CA THR A 35 -29.97 6.53 12.92
C THR A 35 -28.77 5.59 13.13
N LEU A 36 -27.55 6.14 13.17
CA LEU A 36 -26.34 5.37 13.40
C LEU A 36 -26.33 4.69 14.78
N ALA A 37 -26.80 5.37 15.83
CA ALA A 37 -26.92 4.81 17.17
C ALA A 37 -27.91 3.64 17.22
N ILE A 38 -29.04 3.73 16.51
CA ILE A 38 -30.01 2.65 16.40
C ILE A 38 -29.37 1.43 15.72
N ILE A 39 -28.71 1.62 14.57
CA ILE A 39 -28.00 0.54 13.86
C ILE A 39 -26.97 -0.10 14.81
N ALA A 40 -26.14 0.71 15.49
CA ALA A 40 -25.12 0.21 16.41
C ALA A 40 -25.67 -0.56 17.62
N THR A 41 -26.90 -0.26 18.06
CA THR A 41 -27.52 -0.89 19.22
C THR A 41 -28.21 -2.20 18.85
N TYR A 42 -28.91 -2.24 17.71
CA TYR A 42 -29.84 -3.32 17.39
C TYR A 42 -29.36 -4.27 16.28
N SER A 43 -28.34 -3.93 15.49
CA SER A 43 -27.78 -4.83 14.47
C SER A 43 -26.36 -5.38 14.71
N PRO A 44 -25.81 -5.47 15.95
CA PRO A 44 -24.40 -5.85 16.13
C PRO A 44 -24.12 -7.34 15.85
N GLU A 45 -25.12 -8.23 15.88
CA GLU A 45 -24.91 -9.68 15.78
C GLU A 45 -24.40 -10.16 14.40
N SER A 46 -24.61 -9.36 13.35
CA SER A 46 -24.11 -9.63 12.01
C SER A 46 -23.19 -8.49 11.57
N GLY A 47 -21.89 -8.62 11.86
CA GLY A 47 -20.89 -7.59 11.58
C GLY A 47 -20.90 -7.09 10.13
N ASP A 48 -21.22 -7.95 9.17
CA ASP A 48 -21.33 -7.59 7.75
C ASP A 48 -22.58 -6.76 7.46
N ARG A 49 -23.71 -7.08 8.11
CA ARG A 49 -24.96 -6.30 8.01
C ARG A 49 -24.81 -4.93 8.64
N TYR A 50 -24.19 -4.85 9.81
CA TYR A 50 -23.87 -3.58 10.46
C TYR A 50 -23.01 -2.68 9.54
N GLN A 51 -21.97 -3.25 8.93
CA GLN A 51 -21.11 -2.51 8.01
C GLN A 51 -21.88 -2.00 6.79
N ALA A 52 -22.66 -2.87 6.12
CA ALA A 52 -23.46 -2.49 4.95
C ALA A 52 -24.47 -1.36 5.25
N LEU A 53 -25.14 -1.40 6.39
CA LEU A 53 -26.08 -0.35 6.82
C LEU A 53 -25.35 0.98 7.10
N CYS A 54 -24.15 0.93 7.71
CA CYS A 54 -23.33 2.12 7.91
C CYS A 54 -22.85 2.71 6.57
N GLU A 55 -22.48 1.88 5.59
CA GLU A 55 -22.14 2.34 4.24
C GLU A 55 -23.33 3.00 3.54
N GLN A 56 -24.51 2.38 3.63
CA GLN A 56 -25.73 2.96 3.05
C GLN A 56 -26.02 4.35 3.63
N LEU A 57 -25.93 4.51 4.95
CA LEU A 57 -26.09 5.82 5.59
C LEU A 57 -25.01 6.81 5.15
N ALA A 58 -23.76 6.36 5.02
CA ALA A 58 -22.64 7.18 4.57
C ALA A 58 -22.86 7.69 3.14
N GLU A 59 -23.29 6.81 2.22
CA GLU A 59 -23.58 7.18 0.83
C GLU A 59 -24.71 8.21 0.73
N ARG A 60 -25.76 8.06 1.54
CA ARG A 60 -26.85 9.05 1.60
C ARG A 60 -26.34 10.41 2.09
N LEU A 61 -25.53 10.44 3.14
CA LEU A 61 -24.92 11.67 3.64
C LEU A 61 -24.02 12.35 2.58
N GLU A 62 -23.27 11.56 1.82
CA GLU A 62 -22.39 12.05 0.75
C GLU A 62 -23.18 12.58 -0.45
N LYS A 63 -24.20 11.84 -0.93
CA LYS A 63 -24.92 12.11 -2.18
C LYS A 63 -26.10 13.07 -2.03
N GLU A 64 -26.86 12.96 -0.94
CA GLU A 64 -28.10 13.74 -0.74
C GLU A 64 -27.83 15.03 0.05
N LYS A 65 -26.97 14.97 1.09
CA LYS A 65 -26.70 16.11 1.98
C LYS A 65 -25.38 16.82 1.66
N PHE A 66 -24.50 16.21 0.85
CA PHE A 66 -23.13 16.68 0.59
C PHE A 66 -22.32 16.90 1.88
N ASP A 67 -22.65 16.15 2.96
CA ASP A 67 -21.98 16.27 4.25
C ASP A 67 -20.88 15.21 4.39
N ILE A 68 -19.76 15.51 3.74
CA ILE A 68 -18.59 14.62 3.67
C ILE A 68 -18.04 14.30 5.07
N ARG A 69 -18.09 15.24 6.02
CA ARG A 69 -17.56 15.03 7.37
C ARG A 69 -18.37 13.99 8.13
N SER A 70 -19.69 14.07 8.06
CA SER A 70 -20.58 13.09 8.68
C SER A 70 -20.51 11.73 7.97
N ALA A 71 -20.40 11.72 6.64
CA ALA A 71 -20.24 10.50 5.84
C ALA A 71 -18.97 9.72 6.22
N VAL A 72 -17.84 10.40 6.43
CA VAL A 72 -16.57 9.77 6.86
C VAL A 72 -16.73 8.99 8.16
N ILE A 73 -17.46 9.53 9.14
CA ILE A 73 -17.69 8.84 10.41
C ILE A 73 -18.44 7.52 10.17
N CYS A 74 -19.46 7.55 9.31
CA CYS A 74 -20.23 6.36 8.96
C CYS A 74 -19.37 5.33 8.19
N TYR A 75 -18.50 5.76 7.27
CA TYR A 75 -17.55 4.86 6.59
C TYR A 75 -16.53 4.22 7.55
N ILE A 76 -16.08 4.95 8.58
CA ILE A 76 -15.21 4.38 9.63
C ILE A 76 -15.96 3.33 10.44
N CYS A 77 -17.20 3.59 10.84
CA CYS A 77 -18.07 2.59 11.49
C CYS A 77 -18.28 1.36 10.60
N ALA A 78 -18.41 1.56 9.29
CA ALA A 78 -18.50 0.49 8.31
C ALA A 78 -17.18 -0.25 8.04
N LYS A 79 -16.06 0.17 8.64
CA LYS A 79 -14.71 -0.34 8.34
C LYS A 79 -14.32 -0.24 6.85
N ASN A 80 -14.94 0.67 6.09
CA ASN A 80 -14.61 0.89 4.68
C ASN A 80 -13.33 1.73 4.56
N PHE A 81 -12.20 1.04 4.60
CA PHE A 81 -10.88 1.66 4.53
C PHE A 81 -10.64 2.41 3.21
N PRO A 82 -10.82 1.81 2.01
CA PRO A 82 -10.49 2.47 0.75
C PRO A 82 -11.28 3.77 0.52
N LYS A 83 -12.58 3.77 0.86
CA LYS A 83 -13.43 4.95 0.69
C LYS A 83 -13.05 6.06 1.68
N THR A 84 -12.79 5.71 2.94
CA THR A 84 -12.35 6.67 3.97
C THR A 84 -11.04 7.35 3.57
N VAL A 85 -10.06 6.55 3.14
CA VAL A 85 -8.75 7.03 2.64
C VAL A 85 -8.91 7.95 1.44
N SER A 86 -9.76 7.59 0.47
CA SER A 86 -10.04 8.42 -0.70
C SER A 86 -10.59 9.80 -0.32
N ILE A 87 -11.54 9.85 0.63
CA ILE A 87 -12.12 11.11 1.08
C ILE A 87 -11.08 11.97 1.79
N TRP A 88 -10.26 11.39 2.67
CA TRP A 88 -9.18 12.12 3.35
C TRP A 88 -8.12 12.64 2.39
N ALA A 89 -7.71 11.84 1.40
CA ALA A 89 -6.75 12.29 0.40
C ALA A 89 -7.29 13.47 -0.41
N ASN A 90 -8.56 13.44 -0.81
CA ASN A 90 -9.19 14.53 -1.56
C ASN A 90 -9.33 15.81 -0.74
N THR A 91 -9.60 15.70 0.57
CA THR A 91 -9.68 16.87 1.47
C THR A 91 -8.32 17.49 1.75
N VAL A 92 -7.25 16.69 1.80
CA VAL A 92 -5.87 17.19 1.96
C VAL A 92 -5.42 18.02 0.75
N VAL A 93 -5.76 17.60 -0.47
CA VAL A 93 -5.45 18.35 -1.70
C VAL A 93 -6.07 19.75 -1.70
N ALA A 94 -7.22 19.92 -1.04
CA ALA A 94 -7.90 21.21 -0.93
C ALA A 94 -7.29 22.18 0.11
N SER A 95 -6.37 21.71 0.97
CA SER A 95 -5.81 22.51 2.06
C SER A 95 -4.56 23.29 1.62
N GLN A 96 -4.56 24.62 1.83
CA GLN A 96 -3.45 25.53 1.45
C GLN A 96 -2.24 25.49 2.41
N GLY A 97 -2.10 24.43 3.22
CA GLY A 97 -1.04 24.29 4.22
C GLY A 97 0.29 23.78 3.67
N SER A 98 1.27 23.60 4.57
CA SER A 98 2.51 22.90 4.23
C SER A 98 2.20 21.46 3.83
N GLN A 99 2.35 21.14 2.55
CA GLN A 99 2.03 19.82 1.97
C GLN A 99 2.64 18.65 2.74
N LYS A 100 3.82 18.85 3.37
CA LYS A 100 4.49 17.84 4.19
C LYS A 100 3.74 17.54 5.50
N LEU A 101 3.22 18.58 6.17
CA LEU A 101 2.46 18.41 7.41
C LEU A 101 1.10 17.76 7.14
N ALA A 102 0.45 18.17 6.05
CA ALA A 102 -0.83 17.58 5.66
C ALA A 102 -0.68 16.09 5.26
N LEU A 103 0.42 15.74 4.57
CA LEU A 103 0.76 14.34 4.28
C LEU A 103 1.02 13.53 5.55
N GLN A 104 1.75 14.10 6.52
CA GLN A 104 2.01 13.43 7.79
C GLN A 104 0.70 13.12 8.53
N ASP A 105 -0.16 14.12 8.73
CA ASP A 105 -1.46 13.96 9.40
C ASP A 105 -2.33 12.92 8.68
N LEU A 106 -2.32 12.93 7.34
CA LEU A 106 -3.01 11.94 6.52
C LEU A 106 -2.49 10.52 6.76
N VAL A 107 -1.19 10.30 6.65
CA VAL A 107 -0.59 8.96 6.80
C VAL A 107 -0.74 8.43 8.22
N GLU A 108 -0.62 9.27 9.24
CA GLU A 108 -0.84 8.88 10.64
C GLU A 108 -2.28 8.40 10.86
N LYS A 109 -3.27 9.16 10.36
CA LYS A 109 -4.69 8.75 10.43
C LYS A 109 -4.95 7.45 9.69
N MET A 110 -4.37 7.28 8.49
CA MET A 110 -4.54 6.07 7.68
C MET A 110 -3.89 4.86 8.34
N ALA A 111 -2.72 5.00 8.96
CA ALA A 111 -2.06 3.92 9.69
C ALA A 111 -2.87 3.46 10.92
N VAL A 112 -3.39 4.41 11.70
CA VAL A 112 -4.26 4.09 12.85
C VAL A 112 -5.57 3.43 12.38
N LEU A 113 -6.16 3.93 11.29
CA LEU A 113 -7.37 3.34 10.73
C LEU A 113 -7.13 1.92 10.23
N GLN A 114 -6.02 1.65 9.54
CA GLN A 114 -5.66 0.32 9.03
C GLN A 114 -5.64 -0.70 10.16
N GLU A 115 -5.04 -0.35 11.30
CA GLU A 115 -4.99 -1.21 12.49
C GLU A 115 -6.37 -1.39 13.11
N ALA A 116 -7.15 -0.30 13.25
CA ALA A 116 -8.49 -0.33 13.84
C ALA A 116 -9.49 -1.15 13.03
N THR A 117 -9.39 -1.13 11.69
CA THR A 117 -10.24 -1.91 10.79
C THR A 117 -9.67 -3.29 10.49
N GLN A 118 -8.46 -3.61 10.97
CA GLN A 118 -7.71 -4.82 10.61
C GLN A 118 -7.59 -5.02 9.09
N PHE A 119 -7.45 -3.90 8.36
CA PHE A 119 -7.40 -3.92 6.91
C PHE A 119 -6.08 -4.56 6.43
N ASN A 120 -6.20 -5.71 5.76
CA ASN A 120 -5.06 -6.53 5.34
C ASN A 120 -4.89 -6.63 3.82
N GLN A 121 -5.58 -5.79 3.05
CA GLN A 121 -5.45 -5.76 1.59
C GLN A 121 -4.48 -4.66 1.16
N ALA A 122 -3.99 -4.74 -0.09
CA ALA A 122 -3.18 -3.68 -0.67
C ALA A 122 -4.09 -2.56 -1.19
N ASP A 123 -3.83 -1.31 -0.76
CA ASP A 123 -4.51 -0.12 -1.27
C ASP A 123 -3.48 0.81 -1.94
N THR A 124 -3.70 1.11 -3.22
CA THR A 124 -2.71 1.83 -4.05
C THR A 124 -2.49 3.25 -3.56
N LEU A 125 -3.53 3.93 -3.10
CA LEU A 125 -3.48 5.30 -2.61
C LEU A 125 -2.75 5.35 -1.26
N PHE A 126 -3.06 4.44 -0.34
CA PHE A 126 -2.36 4.28 0.93
C PHE A 126 -0.88 3.98 0.71
N ASN A 127 -0.56 2.99 -0.15
CA ASN A 127 0.82 2.62 -0.45
C ASN A 127 1.60 3.81 -1.03
N ALA A 128 1.01 4.57 -1.95
CA ALA A 128 1.65 5.73 -2.56
C ALA A 128 1.92 6.85 -1.53
N LYS A 129 0.91 7.23 -0.72
CA LYS A 129 1.05 8.31 0.27
C LYS A 129 2.00 7.94 1.40
N LEU A 130 1.94 6.72 1.89
CA LEU A 130 2.85 6.25 2.92
C LEU A 130 4.29 6.15 2.40
N THR A 131 4.51 5.63 1.18
CA THR A 131 5.85 5.59 0.57
C THR A 131 6.43 7.00 0.40
N GLN A 132 5.62 7.96 -0.04
CA GLN A 132 6.01 9.37 -0.12
C GLN A 132 6.43 9.93 1.25
N TYR A 133 5.68 9.62 2.30
CA TYR A 133 6.01 10.05 3.66
C TYR A 133 7.27 9.36 4.20
N ALA A 134 7.45 8.06 3.97
CA ALA A 134 8.64 7.31 4.35
C ALA A 134 9.90 7.84 3.66
N GLU A 135 9.80 8.28 2.40
CA GLU A 135 10.91 8.93 1.71
C GLU A 135 11.31 10.27 2.36
N ILE A 136 10.34 11.09 2.76
CA ILE A 136 10.61 12.33 3.51
C ILE A 136 11.30 12.03 4.84
N LEU A 137 10.85 10.99 5.56
CA LEU A 137 11.49 10.55 6.80
C LEU A 137 12.94 10.09 6.56
N ALA A 138 13.16 9.28 5.52
CA ALA A 138 14.49 8.79 5.17
C ALA A 138 15.45 9.94 4.83
N ASN A 139 14.99 10.91 4.01
CA ASN A 139 15.77 12.09 3.63
C ASN A 139 16.06 13.03 4.83
N SER A 140 15.24 12.96 5.89
CA SER A 140 15.48 13.68 7.15
C SER A 140 16.41 12.94 8.14
N GLY A 141 16.93 11.78 7.77
CA GLY A 141 17.79 10.94 8.64
C GLY A 141 17.03 10.05 9.63
N ARG A 142 15.70 10.05 9.61
CA ARG A 142 14.86 9.22 10.50
C ARG A 142 14.60 7.84 9.89
N LEU A 143 15.68 7.10 9.64
CA LEU A 143 15.66 5.83 8.90
C LEU A 143 14.82 4.74 9.60
N THR A 144 14.93 4.62 10.92
CA THR A 144 14.13 3.64 11.70
C THR A 144 12.63 3.92 11.58
N ALA A 145 12.21 5.19 11.67
CA ALA A 145 10.80 5.56 11.52
C ALA A 145 10.31 5.29 10.09
N ALA A 146 11.11 5.64 9.08
CA ALA A 146 10.79 5.35 7.68
C ALA A 146 10.55 3.85 7.45
N MET A 147 11.46 3.00 7.93
CA MET A 147 11.33 1.55 7.79
C MET A 147 10.10 0.98 8.52
N ARG A 148 9.76 1.51 9.71
CA ARG A 148 8.55 1.14 10.45
C ARG A 148 7.28 1.39 9.64
N TYR A 149 7.16 2.57 9.03
CA TYR A 149 6.02 2.87 8.17
C TYR A 149 5.97 1.92 6.98
N LEU A 150 7.10 1.68 6.32
CA LEU A 150 7.15 0.77 5.17
C LEU A 150 6.70 -0.66 5.52
N CYS A 151 6.87 -1.11 6.76
CA CYS A 151 6.39 -2.42 7.21
C CYS A 151 4.86 -2.51 7.35
N LEU A 152 4.14 -1.39 7.34
CA LEU A 152 2.67 -1.36 7.29
C LEU A 152 2.15 -1.74 5.90
N LEU A 153 2.96 -1.57 4.86
CA LEU A 153 2.60 -1.91 3.48
C LEU A 153 2.59 -3.43 3.29
N ARG A 154 1.43 -3.96 2.90
CA ARG A 154 1.21 -5.35 2.49
C ARG A 154 1.45 -5.49 0.98
N ASP A 155 2.19 -6.52 0.59
CA ASP A 155 2.43 -6.91 -0.81
C ASP A 155 2.83 -5.77 -1.76
N ASP A 156 3.60 -4.82 -1.26
CA ASP A 156 4.00 -3.64 -2.01
C ASP A 156 5.41 -3.80 -2.61
N ALA A 157 5.46 -4.02 -3.92
CA ALA A 157 6.71 -4.00 -4.69
C ALA A 157 7.25 -2.58 -4.89
N SER A 158 6.40 -1.54 -4.81
CA SER A 158 6.80 -0.17 -5.14
C SER A 158 7.78 0.42 -4.12
N SER A 159 7.69 0.00 -2.85
CA SER A 159 8.63 0.39 -1.80
C SER A 159 9.90 -0.45 -1.70
N SER A 160 10.07 -1.49 -2.53
CA SER A 160 11.21 -2.42 -2.46
C SER A 160 12.57 -1.71 -2.57
N ILE A 161 12.70 -0.76 -3.51
CA ILE A 161 13.91 0.06 -3.70
C ILE A 161 14.20 0.92 -2.46
N LEU A 162 13.17 1.55 -1.90
CA LEU A 162 13.33 2.39 -0.72
C LEU A 162 13.72 1.56 0.51
N ARG A 163 13.14 0.37 0.68
CA ARG A 163 13.48 -0.58 1.74
C ARG A 163 14.95 -1.01 1.65
N ASP A 164 15.42 -1.42 0.47
CA ASP A 164 16.82 -1.79 0.24
C ASP A 164 17.77 -0.62 0.54
N ARG A 165 17.46 0.58 0.02
CA ARG A 165 18.24 1.80 0.26
C ARG A 165 18.35 2.15 1.75
N ILE A 166 17.25 2.04 2.50
CA ILE A 166 17.26 2.31 3.95
C ILE A 166 18.05 1.22 4.70
N TYR A 167 17.91 -0.05 4.30
CA TYR A 167 18.62 -1.16 4.92
C TYR A 167 20.14 -1.02 4.78
N ASN A 168 20.60 -0.70 3.57
CA ASN A 168 22.03 -0.57 3.25
C ASN A 168 22.66 0.75 3.75
N SER A 169 21.86 1.81 3.95
CA SER A 169 22.38 3.07 4.50
C SER A 169 22.63 3.04 6.01
N ALA A 170 21.97 2.15 6.76
CA ALA A 170 22.15 2.01 8.20
C ALA A 170 22.14 0.54 8.66
N PRO A 171 23.14 -0.27 8.25
CA PRO A 171 23.13 -1.73 8.46
C PRO A 171 23.12 -2.11 9.95
N GLN A 172 23.76 -1.33 10.82
CA GLN A 172 23.73 -1.60 12.27
C GLN A 172 22.35 -1.37 12.89
N GLN A 173 21.66 -0.27 12.54
CA GLN A 173 20.32 0.02 13.06
C GLN A 173 19.30 -0.97 12.51
N MET A 174 19.42 -1.32 11.23
CA MET A 174 18.47 -2.19 10.53
C MET A 174 18.65 -3.65 10.92
N SER A 175 19.87 -4.11 11.18
CA SER A 175 20.11 -5.46 11.72
C SER A 175 19.59 -5.64 13.15
N GLN A 176 19.58 -4.59 13.97
CA GLN A 176 18.93 -4.63 15.30
C GLN A 176 17.41 -4.72 15.19
N MET A 177 16.82 -3.99 14.24
CA MET A 177 15.37 -3.98 14.03
C MET A 177 14.86 -5.25 13.33
N PHE A 178 15.66 -5.82 12.41
CA PHE A 178 15.35 -7.02 11.63
C PHE A 178 16.52 -8.01 11.67
N PRO A 179 16.71 -8.75 12.77
CA PRO A 179 17.81 -9.71 12.91
C PRO A 179 17.72 -10.80 11.84
N GLY A 180 18.71 -10.83 10.93
CA GLY A 180 18.83 -11.86 9.89
C GLY A 180 17.73 -11.83 8.81
N ARG A 181 16.96 -10.75 8.69
CA ARG A 181 15.90 -10.59 7.68
C ARG A 181 16.13 -9.35 6.82
N PRO A 182 16.99 -9.43 5.79
CA PRO A 182 17.12 -8.35 4.82
C PRO A 182 15.85 -8.21 3.95
N PRO A 183 15.53 -7.00 3.46
CA PRO A 183 14.46 -6.82 2.49
C PRO A 183 14.76 -7.56 1.18
N ALA A 184 13.71 -7.86 0.41
CA ALA A 184 13.87 -8.46 -0.91
C ALA A 184 14.68 -7.53 -1.82
N PHE A 185 15.69 -8.09 -2.50
CA PHE A 185 16.52 -7.33 -3.42
C PHE A 185 15.68 -6.90 -4.64
N PRO A 186 15.62 -5.59 -4.96
CA PRO A 186 14.64 -5.07 -5.91
C PRO A 186 15.10 -5.12 -7.38
N PHE A 187 16.34 -5.53 -7.65
CA PHE A 187 16.91 -5.50 -9.00
C PHE A 187 17.15 -6.91 -9.55
N GLU A 188 17.05 -7.06 -10.87
CA GLU A 188 17.44 -8.31 -11.54
C GLU A 188 18.97 -8.48 -11.52
N THR A 189 19.42 -9.67 -11.16
CA THR A 189 20.85 -10.01 -11.16
C THR A 189 21.23 -10.60 -12.51
N THR A 190 22.15 -9.95 -13.23
CA THR A 190 22.75 -10.49 -14.46
C THR A 190 24.13 -11.06 -14.16
N ASP A 191 24.32 -12.36 -14.37
CA ASP A 191 25.62 -13.03 -14.21
C ASP A 191 26.58 -12.62 -15.34
N ILE A 192 27.43 -11.63 -15.07
CA ILE A 192 28.50 -11.23 -15.99
C ILE A 192 29.70 -12.16 -15.78
N ARG A 193 29.77 -13.26 -16.55
CA ARG A 193 30.97 -14.11 -16.59
C ARG A 193 32.08 -13.42 -17.38
N ILE A 194 32.99 -12.76 -16.67
CA ILE A 194 34.21 -12.20 -17.26
C ILE A 194 35.11 -13.36 -17.72
N HIS A 195 35.17 -13.61 -19.03
CA HIS A 195 36.15 -14.50 -19.63
C HIS A 195 37.49 -13.77 -19.71
N TYR A 196 38.35 -14.00 -18.72
CA TYR A 196 39.74 -13.57 -18.80
C TYR A 196 40.51 -14.53 -19.73
N GLN A 197 40.92 -14.04 -20.90
CA GLN A 197 41.81 -14.76 -21.81
C GLN A 197 43.24 -14.23 -21.57
N PRO A 198 44.14 -14.99 -20.92
CA PRO A 198 45.51 -14.54 -20.69
C PRO A 198 46.23 -14.31 -22.03
N PRO A 199 47.11 -13.29 -22.12
CA PRO A 199 47.86 -13.01 -23.34
C PRO A 199 48.77 -14.19 -23.70
N ALA A 200 48.76 -14.56 -24.99
CA ALA A 200 49.61 -15.63 -25.52
C ALA A 200 51.09 -15.30 -25.31
N GLN A 201 51.84 -16.25 -24.74
CA GLN A 201 53.29 -16.13 -24.59
C GLN A 201 53.96 -16.05 -25.98
N PRO A 202 54.95 -15.17 -26.19
CA PRO A 202 55.68 -15.11 -27.46
C PRO A 202 56.42 -16.41 -27.72
N GLN A 203 56.18 -17.02 -28.89
CA GLN A 203 56.99 -18.13 -29.39
C GLN A 203 58.36 -17.61 -29.86
N PRO A 204 59.47 -18.27 -29.51
CA PRO A 204 60.79 -17.89 -30.00
C PRO A 204 60.94 -18.27 -31.49
N THR A 205 61.14 -17.27 -32.35
CA THR A 205 61.55 -17.47 -33.74
C THR A 205 63.04 -17.80 -33.80
N HIS A 206 63.35 -19.09 -33.98
CA HIS A 206 64.66 -19.55 -34.38
C HIS A 206 64.65 -19.94 -35.87
N ASN A 207 65.42 -19.21 -36.66
CA ASN A 207 66.60 -19.75 -37.36
C ASN A 207 66.77 -19.22 -38.78
N TYR A 208 68.02 -18.82 -39.03
CA TYR A 208 68.59 -18.23 -40.23
C TYR A 208 69.01 -19.32 -41.22
N GLY A 209 68.77 -19.09 -42.52
CA GLY A 209 69.69 -19.43 -43.62
C GLY A 209 69.75 -20.88 -44.12
N GLY A 210 69.42 -21.09 -45.40
CA GLY A 210 69.73 -22.34 -46.12
C GLY A 210 69.06 -22.52 -47.48
N ILE A 211 69.55 -21.77 -48.47
CA ILE A 211 69.66 -21.97 -49.95
C ILE A 211 68.84 -23.10 -50.64
N PRO A 212 68.26 -22.86 -51.83
CA PRO A 212 67.22 -23.70 -52.44
C PRO A 212 67.78 -24.84 -53.31
N GLY A 213 67.11 -25.99 -53.31
CA GLY A 213 67.41 -27.11 -54.19
C GLY A 213 66.19 -28.00 -54.47
N GLY A 214 65.70 -27.89 -55.70
CA GLY A 214 64.87 -28.78 -56.55
C GLY A 214 64.12 -30.02 -56.00
N PRO A 215 62.93 -30.33 -56.55
CA PRO A 215 62.11 -31.48 -56.17
C PRO A 215 62.42 -32.74 -56.99
N CYS A 216 62.35 -33.92 -56.37
CA CYS A 216 62.09 -35.24 -56.96
C CYS A 216 62.08 -36.23 -55.79
N GLY A 217 61.13 -37.12 -55.58
CA GLY A 217 60.36 -37.95 -56.50
C GLY A 217 60.32 -39.33 -55.82
N ALA A 218 59.16 -39.96 -55.84
CA ALA A 218 58.83 -41.13 -55.02
C ALA A 218 59.74 -42.36 -55.25
N ALA A 219 59.86 -43.17 -54.21
CA ALA A 219 60.22 -44.59 -54.31
C ALA A 219 59.24 -45.31 -55.28
N PRO A 220 59.63 -46.45 -55.91
CA PRO A 220 59.46 -47.71 -55.20
C PRO A 220 60.38 -48.89 -55.61
N LYS A 221 60.44 -49.85 -54.68
CA LYS A 221 60.47 -51.32 -54.86
C LYS A 221 61.76 -52.05 -55.31
N VAL A 222 61.99 -53.11 -54.51
CA VAL A 222 62.81 -54.33 -54.59
C VAL A 222 64.29 -54.16 -54.29
#